data_AF-A0A382JVV4-F1
#
_entry.id   AF-A0A382JVV4-F1
#
_cell.length_a   1.000
_cell.length_b   1.000
_cell.length_c   1.000
_cell.angle_alpha   90.00
_cell.angle_beta   90.00
_cell.angle_gamma   90.00
#
_symmetry.space_group_name_H-M   'P 1'
#
loop_
_entity.id
_entity.type
_entity.pdbx_description
1 polymer ?
#
loop_
_entity_poly.entity_id
_entity_poly.type
_entity_poly.pdbx_seq_one_letter_code
_entity_poly.pdbx_strand_id
1 'polypeptide(L)'
;LGRIIYMGRILDNLEITFLKSKVFLNKRRLELKEFYKRINLRKELLFKLDEPKKWFEQNTKSIQFLFENEELRNYIFDKFSVLWEKGKISKDKEIYAIITQVSVANAILAGIPGKLGIGVFVCIALEFYMALAIARKIGFKISEDDLDETELKSWIWEKFKSLAPYGLYFTFVGFIAVFAFKHMFSFVFSLVPGPVSFVVVVSEYVVTTFVGILFWTSFEQVNDPRNKIILKSTYEKTKNLLVYQKDSLKHTFTRENIEDAYKKLHAWFTGDYLENLPKIRGDVFVSIAIGQLLIGKHDALEGPLGQMFLQSIRDRWSQLEEATPEDISVFMNEAYSQDQIPGVINVIKGKFFENLVEAHENADGDEWTAMLHEDESYPGSDMIMTNADTGETIELSLKATQSANYIESSLLKYPEIPIMVSSEVSEQFKD
;
A
#
# COMPACT_ATOMS: atom_id res chain seq x y z
N LEU A 1 -48.04 19.39 43.03
CA LEU A 1 -46.63 18.91 43.12
C LEU A 1 -46.22 18.03 41.93
N GLY A 2 -46.89 16.90 41.65
CA GLY A 2 -46.48 15.99 40.54
C GLY A 2 -46.40 16.62 39.14
N ARG A 3 -47.32 17.54 38.79
CA ARG A 3 -47.28 18.28 37.51
C ARG A 3 -46.10 19.26 37.40
N ILE A 4 -45.65 19.83 38.51
CA ILE A 4 -44.53 20.79 38.53
C ILE A 4 -43.21 20.04 38.35
N ILE A 5 -43.07 18.90 39.03
CA ILE A 5 -41.91 18.00 38.89
C ILE A 5 -41.82 17.43 37.46
N TYR A 6 -42.96 17.05 36.87
CA TYR A 6 -43.01 16.57 35.48
C TYR A 6 -42.64 17.66 34.47
N MET A 7 -43.11 18.89 34.67
CA MET A 7 -42.78 20.02 33.78
C MET A 7 -41.31 20.43 33.90
N GLY A 8 -40.73 20.41 35.11
CA GLY A 8 -39.29 20.61 35.32
C GLY A 8 -38.44 19.59 34.56
N ARG A 9 -38.81 18.31 34.64
CA ARG A 9 -38.10 17.23 33.94
C ARG A 9 -38.19 17.33 32.40
N ILE A 10 -39.27 17.91 31.86
CA ILE A 10 -39.39 18.22 30.43
C ILE A 10 -38.47 19.38 30.04
N LEU A 11 -38.41 20.43 30.84
CA LEU A 11 -37.54 21.59 30.61
C LEU A 11 -36.07 21.20 30.66
N ASP A 12 -35.66 20.39 31.65
CA ASP A 12 -34.30 19.86 31.76
C ASP A 12 -33.93 19.00 30.53
N ASN A 13 -34.85 18.15 30.06
CA ASN A 13 -34.63 17.34 28.85
C ASN A 13 -34.54 18.19 27.58
N LEU A 14 -35.31 19.27 27.47
CA LEU A 14 -35.22 20.23 26.37
C LEU A 14 -33.89 20.97 26.40
N GLU A 15 -33.43 21.40 27.58
CA GLU A 15 -32.15 22.07 27.76
C GLU A 15 -30.97 21.14 27.44
N ILE A 16 -31.00 19.89 27.91
CA ILE A 16 -30.00 18.87 27.55
C ILE A 16 -29.99 18.62 26.04
N THR A 17 -31.16 18.54 25.40
CA THR A 17 -31.27 18.35 23.94
C THR A 17 -30.74 19.54 23.16
N PHE A 18 -30.99 20.76 23.65
CA PHE A 18 -30.48 22.00 23.08
C PHE A 18 -28.96 22.12 23.24
N LEU A 19 -28.42 21.78 24.41
CA LEU A 19 -26.97 21.74 24.66
C LEU A 19 -26.28 20.68 23.81
N LYS A 20 -26.84 19.47 23.70
CA LYS A 20 -26.35 18.42 22.77
C LYS A 20 -26.34 18.91 21.33
N SER A 21 -27.40 19.61 20.90
CA SER A 21 -27.50 20.21 19.57
C SER A 21 -26.44 21.30 19.37
N LYS A 22 -26.22 22.19 20.35
CA LYS A 22 -25.17 23.21 20.30
C LYS A 22 -23.77 22.61 20.24
N VAL A 23 -23.48 21.59 21.05
CA VAL A 23 -22.20 20.88 21.04
C VAL A 23 -21.99 20.19 19.69
N PHE A 24 -23.01 19.54 19.14
CA PHE A 24 -22.97 18.92 17.82
C PHE A 24 -22.71 19.95 16.71
N LEU A 25 -23.42 21.08 16.72
CA LEU A 25 -23.22 22.16 15.74
C LEU A 25 -21.84 22.80 15.87
N ASN A 26 -21.33 22.99 17.10
CA ASN A 26 -20.00 23.54 17.31
C ASN A 26 -18.91 22.57 16.86
N LYS A 27 -19.08 21.26 17.11
CA LYS A 27 -18.19 20.21 16.60
C LYS A 27 -18.15 20.22 15.07
N ARG A 28 -19.32 20.27 14.41
CA ARG A 28 -19.39 20.41 12.94
C ARG A 28 -18.74 21.69 12.42
N ARG A 29 -18.89 22.82 13.12
CA ARG A 29 -18.26 24.09 12.75
C ARG A 29 -16.74 24.01 12.85
N LEU A 30 -16.21 23.37 13.89
CA LEU A 30 -14.77 23.14 14.06
C LEU A 30 -14.22 22.20 12.97
N GLU A 31 -14.93 21.09 12.69
CA GLU A 31 -14.57 20.16 11.62
C GLU A 31 -14.58 20.85 10.24
N LEU A 32 -15.57 21.72 9.96
CA LEU A 32 -15.60 22.55 8.75
C LEU A 32 -14.43 23.54 8.66
N LYS A 33 -14.02 24.13 9.80
CA LYS A 33 -12.88 25.05 9.86
C LYS A 33 -11.55 24.35 9.60
N GLU A 34 -11.34 23.18 10.20
CA GLU A 34 -10.19 22.31 9.91
C GLU A 34 -10.17 21.91 8.44
N PHE A 35 -11.34 21.59 7.90
CA PHE A 35 -11.52 21.25 6.51
C PHE A 35 -11.10 22.40 5.56
N TYR A 36 -11.58 23.63 5.76
CA TYR A 36 -11.13 24.80 4.98
C TYR A 36 -9.64 25.10 5.14
N LYS A 37 -9.08 24.84 6.33
CA LYS A 37 -7.63 24.95 6.56
C LYS A 37 -6.85 23.96 5.70
N ARG A 38 -7.33 22.71 5.58
CA ARG A 38 -6.75 21.69 4.68
C ARG A 38 -6.77 22.13 3.23
N ILE A 39 -7.88 22.69 2.75
CA ILE A 39 -8.00 23.22 1.39
C ILE A 39 -6.94 24.29 1.14
N ASN A 40 -6.84 25.26 2.05
CA ASN A 40 -5.93 26.39 1.85
C ASN A 40 -4.47 25.94 1.91
N LEU A 41 -4.14 25.02 2.82
CA LEU A 41 -2.81 24.42 2.88
C LEU A 41 -2.48 23.63 1.60
N ARG A 42 -3.41 22.80 1.12
CA ARG A 42 -3.22 22.04 -0.14
C ARG A 42 -3.01 22.97 -1.32
N LYS A 43 -3.77 24.07 -1.41
CA LYS A 43 -3.55 25.12 -2.42
C LYS A 43 -2.15 25.71 -2.29
N GLU A 44 -1.74 26.12 -1.09
CA GLU A 44 -0.42 26.71 -0.84
C GLU A 44 0.73 25.77 -1.21
N LEU A 45 0.68 24.51 -0.79
CA LEU A 45 1.67 23.48 -1.11
C LEU A 45 1.70 23.15 -2.61
N LEU A 46 0.55 23.18 -3.29
CA LEU A 46 0.50 22.97 -4.73
C LEU A 46 1.06 24.16 -5.53
N PHE A 47 1.13 25.36 -4.93
CA PHE A 47 1.87 26.50 -5.49
C PHE A 47 3.38 26.46 -5.14
N LYS A 48 3.79 25.64 -4.16
CA LYS A 48 5.17 25.46 -3.68
C LYS A 48 5.53 23.98 -3.64
N LEU A 49 5.72 23.39 -4.82
CA LEU A 49 5.88 21.94 -5.02
C LEU A 49 7.22 21.36 -4.54
N ASP A 50 8.12 22.18 -4.00
CA ASP A 50 9.46 21.75 -3.58
C ASP A 50 9.43 20.67 -2.49
N GLU A 51 8.55 20.82 -1.49
CA GLU A 51 8.41 19.86 -0.39
C GLU A 51 7.79 18.52 -0.85
N PRO A 52 6.63 18.49 -1.54
CA PRO A 52 6.10 17.25 -2.11
C PRO A 52 7.08 16.55 -3.04
N LYS A 53 7.79 17.32 -3.88
CA LYS A 53 8.80 16.79 -4.80
C LYS A 53 9.93 16.11 -4.04
N LYS A 54 10.53 16.81 -3.07
CA LYS A 54 11.62 16.28 -2.26
C LYS A 54 11.18 15.03 -1.50
N TRP A 55 9.98 15.05 -0.91
CA TRP A 55 9.46 13.89 -0.19
C TRP A 55 9.24 12.70 -1.14
N PHE A 56 8.65 12.94 -2.31
CA PHE A 56 8.48 11.88 -3.31
C PHE A 56 9.83 11.30 -3.74
N GLU A 57 10.82 12.13 -4.08
CA GLU A 57 12.15 11.68 -4.49
C GLU A 57 12.81 10.82 -3.40
N GLN A 58 12.66 11.22 -2.13
CA GLN A 58 13.17 10.47 -0.98
C GLN A 58 12.41 9.15 -0.72
N ASN A 59 11.13 9.06 -1.08
CA ASN A 59 10.26 7.93 -0.76
C ASN A 59 9.84 7.12 -2.00
N THR A 60 10.40 7.40 -3.18
CA THR A 60 9.94 6.81 -4.46
C THR A 60 9.98 5.29 -4.42
N LYS A 61 11.07 4.71 -3.92
CA LYS A 61 11.22 3.25 -3.79
C LYS A 61 10.19 2.67 -2.81
N SER A 62 9.97 3.32 -1.67
CA SER A 62 8.96 2.90 -0.68
C SER A 62 7.54 2.96 -1.23
N ILE A 63 7.22 3.97 -2.04
CA ILE A 63 5.91 4.12 -2.68
C ILE A 63 5.72 3.08 -3.76
N GLN A 64 6.73 2.87 -4.62
CA GLN A 64 6.68 1.84 -5.67
C GLN A 64 6.46 0.47 -5.04
N PHE A 65 7.28 0.10 -4.06
CA PHE A 65 7.18 -1.18 -3.39
C PHE A 65 5.82 -1.37 -2.69
N LEU A 66 5.28 -0.34 -2.03
CA LEU A 66 3.96 -0.38 -1.40
C LEU A 66 2.83 -0.79 -2.37
N PHE A 67 2.85 -0.29 -3.60
CA PHE A 67 1.76 -0.53 -4.55
C PHE A 67 2.05 -1.68 -5.52
N GLU A 68 3.31 -1.99 -5.78
CA GLU A 68 3.71 -3.04 -6.72
C GLU A 68 3.86 -4.41 -6.05
N ASN A 69 4.19 -4.47 -4.75
CA ASN A 69 4.20 -5.72 -3.98
C ASN A 69 2.78 -6.07 -3.49
N GLU A 70 2.21 -7.16 -4.00
CA GLU A 70 0.82 -7.53 -3.71
C GLU A 70 0.58 -7.92 -2.25
N GLU A 71 1.51 -8.64 -1.64
CA GLU A 71 1.38 -9.11 -0.27
C GLU A 71 1.42 -7.96 0.73
N LEU A 72 2.39 -7.05 0.58
CA LEU A 72 2.49 -5.85 1.38
C LEU A 72 1.23 -4.99 1.22
N ARG A 73 0.84 -4.72 -0.03
CA ARG A 73 -0.34 -3.92 -0.34
C ARG A 73 -1.59 -4.52 0.26
N ASN A 74 -1.80 -5.82 0.09
CA ASN A 74 -2.98 -6.51 0.60
C ASN A 74 -2.95 -6.67 2.11
N TYR A 75 -1.78 -6.67 2.74
CA TYR A 75 -1.69 -6.59 4.19
C TYR A 75 -2.07 -5.18 4.71
N ILE A 76 -1.49 -4.12 4.13
CA ILE A 76 -1.73 -2.73 4.54
C ILE A 76 -3.18 -2.33 4.28
N PHE A 77 -3.74 -2.78 3.17
CA PHE A 77 -5.07 -2.40 2.73
C PHE A 77 -6.06 -3.58 2.65
N ASP A 78 -5.91 -4.59 3.52
CA ASP A 78 -6.72 -5.82 3.55
C ASP A 78 -8.24 -5.56 3.50
N LYS A 79 -8.73 -4.58 4.27
CA LYS A 79 -10.16 -4.23 4.29
C LYS A 79 -10.64 -3.49 3.05
N PHE A 80 -9.73 -3.00 2.22
CA PHE A 80 -10.00 -2.18 1.04
C PHE A 80 -9.77 -2.91 -0.29
N SER A 81 -9.11 -4.07 -0.30
CA SER A 81 -8.71 -4.80 -1.51
C SER A 81 -9.86 -5.08 -2.49
N VAL A 82 -11.06 -5.32 -1.94
CA VAL A 82 -12.32 -5.51 -2.68
C VAL A 82 -12.64 -4.37 -3.67
N LEU A 83 -12.10 -3.18 -3.47
CA LEU A 83 -12.32 -2.03 -4.35
C LEU A 83 -11.55 -2.13 -5.68
N TRP A 84 -10.46 -2.91 -5.75
CA TRP A 84 -9.64 -3.07 -6.96
C TRP A 84 -9.47 -4.52 -7.45
N GLU A 85 -9.88 -5.53 -6.69
CA GLU A 85 -9.72 -6.95 -7.08
C GLU A 85 -10.84 -7.51 -8.00
N LYS A 86 -11.93 -6.77 -8.25
CA LYS A 86 -13.09 -7.32 -8.99
C LYS A 86 -12.90 -7.42 -10.52
N GLY A 87 -12.65 -8.64 -11.02
CA GLY A 87 -13.05 -9.17 -12.34
C GLY A 87 -11.97 -9.31 -13.44
N LYS A 88 -12.25 -10.12 -14.49
CA LYS A 88 -11.36 -10.51 -15.62
C LYS A 88 -10.56 -9.37 -16.28
N ILE A 89 -9.26 -9.61 -16.50
CA ILE A 89 -8.19 -8.66 -16.85
C ILE A 89 -8.40 -8.00 -18.22
N SER A 90 -8.46 -6.68 -18.25
CA SER A 90 -8.24 -5.83 -19.43
C SER A 90 -7.27 -4.70 -19.05
N LYS A 91 -6.58 -4.09 -20.02
CA LYS A 91 -5.61 -2.99 -19.78
C LYS A 91 -6.20 -1.84 -18.94
N ASP A 92 -7.49 -1.56 -19.13
CA ASP A 92 -8.23 -0.54 -18.37
C ASP A 92 -8.35 -0.88 -16.88
N LYS A 93 -8.38 -2.17 -16.50
CA LYS A 93 -8.49 -2.59 -15.11
C LYS A 93 -7.23 -2.34 -14.30
N GLU A 94 -6.06 -2.42 -14.91
CA GLU A 94 -4.81 -2.10 -14.23
C GLU A 94 -4.74 -0.60 -13.89
N ILE A 95 -5.13 0.26 -14.83
CA ILE A 95 -5.22 1.71 -14.59
C ILE A 95 -6.27 2.02 -13.52
N TYR A 96 -7.45 1.37 -13.55
CA TYR A 96 -8.44 1.53 -12.49
C TYR A 96 -7.94 1.05 -11.11
N ALA A 97 -7.18 -0.04 -11.06
CA ALA A 97 -6.60 -0.54 -9.82
C ALA A 97 -5.62 0.48 -9.24
N ILE A 98 -4.69 1.01 -10.05
CA ILE A 98 -3.74 2.06 -9.65
C ILE A 98 -4.48 3.27 -9.07
N ILE A 99 -5.47 3.78 -9.81
CA ILE A 99 -6.26 4.95 -9.37
C ILE A 99 -6.97 4.66 -8.05
N THR A 100 -7.58 3.49 -7.92
CA THR A 100 -8.35 3.12 -6.73
C THR A 100 -7.44 2.97 -5.51
N GLN A 101 -6.30 2.30 -5.65
CA GLN A 101 -5.34 2.06 -4.57
C GLN A 101 -4.80 3.39 -4.02
N VAL A 102 -4.37 4.31 -4.90
CA VAL A 102 -3.88 5.63 -4.49
C VAL A 102 -5.00 6.47 -3.88
N SER A 103 -6.22 6.40 -4.43
CA SER A 103 -7.38 7.11 -3.87
C SER A 103 -7.74 6.63 -2.47
N VAL A 104 -7.61 5.33 -2.21
CA VAL A 104 -7.82 4.74 -0.88
C VAL A 104 -6.73 5.20 0.09
N ALA A 105 -5.46 5.15 -0.31
CA ALA A 105 -4.36 5.63 0.51
C ALA A 105 -4.53 7.12 0.88
N ASN A 106 -4.86 7.98 -0.08
CA ASN A 106 -5.13 9.39 0.17
C ASN A 106 -6.32 9.61 1.11
N ALA A 107 -7.39 8.84 0.92
CA ALA A 107 -8.57 8.91 1.79
C ALA A 107 -8.27 8.48 3.23
N ILE A 108 -7.44 7.44 3.43
CA ILE A 108 -6.98 7.00 4.75
C ILE A 108 -6.16 8.11 5.43
N LEU A 109 -5.21 8.73 4.70
CA LEU A 109 -4.40 9.83 5.19
C LEU A 109 -5.23 11.09 5.51
N ALA A 110 -6.32 11.33 4.77
CA ALA A 110 -7.24 12.43 5.01
C ALA A 110 -8.17 12.21 6.20
N GLY A 111 -8.48 10.96 6.53
CA GLY A 111 -9.47 10.58 7.56
C GLY A 111 -9.07 10.79 9.00
N ILE A 112 -7.83 11.22 9.27
CA ILE A 112 -7.30 11.25 10.63
C ILE A 112 -7.24 12.67 11.18
N PRO A 113 -7.94 12.93 12.31
CA PRO A 113 -7.95 14.24 12.98
C PRO A 113 -6.54 14.70 13.37
N GLY A 114 -6.25 16.00 13.24
CA GLY A 114 -5.01 16.62 13.75
C GLY A 114 -3.76 16.48 12.87
N LYS A 115 -3.77 15.66 11.81
CA LYS A 115 -2.59 15.44 10.92
C LYS A 115 -2.65 16.24 9.61
N LEU A 116 -3.10 17.49 9.70
CA LEU A 116 -3.40 18.36 8.57
C LEU A 116 -2.18 18.76 7.73
N GLY A 117 -0.97 18.77 8.29
CA GLY A 117 0.26 19.17 7.59
C GLY A 117 0.86 18.04 6.76
N ILE A 118 1.41 17.05 7.46
CA ILE A 118 2.20 15.98 6.85
C ILE A 118 1.40 15.15 5.83
N GLY A 119 0.16 14.82 6.16
CA GLY A 119 -0.68 14.01 5.26
C GLY A 119 -0.93 14.66 3.89
N VAL A 120 -0.95 16.00 3.80
CA VAL A 120 -1.29 16.68 2.53
C VAL A 120 -0.14 16.59 1.52
N PHE A 121 1.12 16.79 1.92
CA PHE A 121 2.24 16.64 0.99
C PHE A 121 2.44 15.17 0.59
N VAL A 122 2.19 14.22 1.50
CA VAL A 122 2.23 12.79 1.19
C VAL A 122 1.18 12.47 0.13
N CYS A 123 -0.08 12.93 0.28
CA CYS A 123 -1.11 12.70 -0.73
C CYS A 123 -0.72 13.21 -2.12
N ILE A 124 -0.07 14.38 -2.21
CA ILE A 124 0.40 14.95 -3.48
C ILE A 124 1.50 14.06 -4.09
N ALA A 125 2.41 13.54 -3.28
CA ALA A 125 3.44 12.61 -3.74
C ALA A 125 2.85 11.27 -4.21
N LEU A 126 1.82 10.76 -3.54
CA LEU A 126 1.08 9.57 -4.00
C LEU A 126 0.34 9.82 -5.33
N GLU A 127 -0.21 11.03 -5.53
CA GLU A 127 -0.79 11.44 -6.82
C GLU A 127 0.25 11.50 -7.94
N PHE A 128 1.48 11.88 -7.62
CA PHE A 128 2.59 11.86 -8.56
C PHE A 128 2.98 10.43 -8.95
N TYR A 129 3.06 9.51 -7.99
CA TYR A 129 3.23 8.08 -8.26
C TYR A 129 2.12 7.56 -9.19
N MET A 130 0.86 7.85 -8.85
CA MET A 130 -0.31 7.45 -9.64
C MET A 130 -0.16 7.89 -11.09
N ALA A 131 0.17 9.17 -11.31
CA ALA A 131 0.37 9.69 -12.64
C ALA A 131 1.47 8.92 -13.39
N LEU A 132 2.63 8.69 -12.76
CA LEU A 132 3.76 7.99 -13.40
C LEU A 132 3.39 6.54 -13.76
N ALA A 133 2.72 5.85 -12.84
CA ALA A 133 2.27 4.48 -13.06
C ALA A 133 1.28 4.39 -14.23
N ILE A 134 0.34 5.34 -14.32
CA ILE A 134 -0.61 5.44 -15.44
C ILE A 134 0.12 5.72 -16.76
N ALA A 135 1.05 6.68 -16.79
CA ALA A 135 1.80 7.03 -17.99
C ALA A 135 2.59 5.84 -18.56
N ARG A 136 3.24 5.06 -17.67
CA ARG A 136 3.94 3.82 -18.02
C ARG A 136 3.00 2.79 -18.66
N LYS A 137 1.81 2.58 -18.09
CA LYS A 137 0.82 1.62 -18.61
C LYS A 137 0.24 2.02 -19.97
N ILE A 138 0.03 3.32 -20.19
CA ILE A 138 -0.44 3.82 -21.49
C ILE A 138 0.62 3.63 -22.58
N GLY A 139 1.90 3.55 -22.20
CA GLY A 139 3.01 3.48 -23.13
C GLY A 139 3.31 4.86 -23.72
N PHE A 140 3.19 5.90 -22.89
CA PHE A 140 3.43 7.29 -23.26
C PHE A 140 4.82 7.44 -23.88
N LYS A 141 4.89 7.60 -25.20
CA LYS A 141 6.13 7.85 -25.96
C LYS A 141 6.23 9.33 -26.24
N ILE A 142 7.30 9.97 -25.75
CA ILE A 142 7.60 11.37 -26.07
C ILE A 142 8.16 11.40 -27.49
N SER A 143 7.31 11.63 -28.49
CA SER A 143 7.73 11.90 -29.88
C SER A 143 8.03 13.39 -30.01
N GLU A 144 9.22 13.75 -30.48
CA GLU A 144 9.62 15.16 -30.60
C GLU A 144 8.93 15.91 -31.77
N ASP A 145 8.36 15.16 -32.71
CA ASP A 145 7.83 15.69 -33.95
C ASP A 145 6.33 15.41 -34.08
N ASP A 146 5.50 16.46 -34.17
CA ASP A 146 4.22 16.41 -34.89
C ASP A 146 3.63 17.81 -35.15
N LEU A 147 3.26 18.05 -36.41
CA LEU A 147 2.94 19.35 -37.06
C LEU A 147 1.52 19.90 -36.84
N ASP A 148 0.72 19.35 -35.92
CA ASP A 148 -0.61 19.89 -35.59
C ASP A 148 -0.65 20.27 -34.09
N GLU A 149 -0.30 21.52 -33.80
CA GLU A 149 -0.37 22.11 -32.47
C GLU A 149 -1.80 22.62 -32.19
N THR A 150 -2.49 21.96 -31.27
CA THR A 150 -3.55 22.63 -30.51
C THR A 150 -2.91 23.52 -29.44
N GLU A 151 -3.53 24.64 -29.03
CA GLU A 151 -3.01 25.51 -27.96
C GLU A 151 -2.65 24.73 -26.69
N LEU A 152 -3.44 23.70 -26.37
CA LEU A 152 -3.18 22.81 -25.24
C LEU A 152 -1.93 21.94 -25.46
N LYS A 153 -1.71 21.40 -26.67
CA LYS A 153 -0.51 20.62 -27.01
C LYS A 153 0.73 21.51 -26.99
N SER A 154 0.67 22.72 -27.56
CA SER A 154 1.76 23.70 -27.52
C SER A 154 2.09 24.12 -26.09
N TRP A 155 1.08 24.40 -25.25
CA TRP A 155 1.28 24.70 -23.84
C TRP A 155 1.88 23.53 -23.07
N ILE A 156 1.36 22.31 -23.25
CA ILE A 156 1.93 21.09 -22.65
C ILE A 156 3.37 20.91 -23.13
N TRP A 157 3.63 21.06 -24.43
CA TRP A 157 4.91 20.79 -25.05
C TRP A 157 5.98 21.84 -24.68
N GLU A 158 5.65 23.13 -24.69
CA GLU A 158 6.51 24.22 -24.20
C GLU A 158 6.85 24.03 -22.71
N LYS A 159 5.91 23.50 -21.91
CA LYS A 159 6.12 23.13 -20.52
C LYS A 159 6.77 21.75 -20.33
N PHE A 160 6.91 20.92 -21.36
CA PHE A 160 7.55 19.59 -21.30
C PHE A 160 8.96 19.60 -21.91
N LYS A 161 9.26 20.47 -22.89
CA LYS A 161 10.47 20.46 -23.75
C LYS A 161 11.81 20.81 -23.06
N SER A 162 11.82 21.19 -21.78
CA SER A 162 13.07 21.48 -21.06
C SER A 162 13.13 20.74 -19.72
N LEU A 163 13.40 19.44 -19.75
CA LEU A 163 13.30 18.60 -18.56
C LEU A 163 14.63 18.06 -18.05
N ALA A 164 15.04 18.60 -16.90
CA ALA A 164 15.57 17.79 -15.82
C ALA A 164 14.40 16.98 -15.20
N PRO A 165 14.55 15.65 -15.00
CA PRO A 165 13.49 14.64 -15.14
C PRO A 165 12.24 14.72 -14.24
N TYR A 166 12.18 15.56 -13.20
CA TYR A 166 11.07 15.55 -12.23
C TYR A 166 10.28 16.87 -12.18
N GLY A 167 10.89 18.03 -12.46
CA GLY A 167 10.30 19.35 -12.12
C GLY A 167 9.00 19.71 -12.85
N LEU A 168 8.90 19.44 -14.15
CA LEU A 168 7.71 19.84 -14.93
C LEU A 168 6.57 18.82 -14.82
N TYR A 169 6.88 17.53 -14.60
CA TYR A 169 5.87 16.53 -14.27
C TYR A 169 5.15 16.90 -12.97
N PHE A 170 5.90 17.34 -11.95
CA PHE A 170 5.33 17.84 -10.68
C PHE A 170 4.42 19.04 -10.91
N THR A 171 4.81 19.97 -11.79
CA THR A 171 4.05 21.20 -12.07
C THR A 171 2.73 20.90 -12.80
N PHE A 172 2.76 20.00 -13.80
CA PHE A 172 1.57 19.57 -14.54
C PHE A 172 0.60 18.77 -13.66
N VAL A 173 1.13 17.80 -12.90
CA VAL A 173 0.36 17.00 -11.93
C VAL A 173 -0.28 17.90 -10.88
N GLY A 174 0.50 18.84 -10.33
CA GLY A 174 0.02 19.82 -9.36
C GLY A 174 -1.10 20.70 -9.92
N PHE A 175 -0.98 21.19 -11.16
CA PHE A 175 -2.03 21.96 -11.81
C PHE A 175 -3.34 21.17 -11.98
N ILE A 176 -3.27 19.93 -12.48
CA ILE A 176 -4.45 19.06 -12.64
C ILE A 176 -5.09 18.80 -11.27
N ALA A 177 -4.30 18.51 -10.24
CA ALA A 177 -4.80 18.31 -8.88
C ALA A 177 -5.52 19.57 -8.37
N VAL A 178 -4.98 20.78 -8.58
CA VAL A 178 -5.64 22.05 -8.22
C VAL A 178 -6.95 22.25 -8.97
N PHE A 179 -6.95 22.02 -10.29
CA PHE A 179 -8.13 22.19 -11.13
C PHE A 179 -9.26 21.25 -10.69
N ALA A 180 -8.96 19.96 -10.56
CA ALA A 180 -9.88 18.95 -10.07
C ALA A 180 -10.42 19.29 -8.68
N PHE A 181 -9.52 19.62 -7.75
CA PHE A 181 -9.87 19.94 -6.39
C PHE A 181 -10.77 21.18 -6.29
N LYS A 182 -10.50 22.24 -7.06
CA LYS A 182 -11.35 23.45 -7.10
C LYS A 182 -12.76 23.14 -7.61
N HIS A 183 -12.88 22.34 -8.66
CA HIS A 183 -14.15 22.14 -9.37
C HIS A 183 -15.01 21.00 -8.81
N MET A 184 -14.42 19.95 -8.24
CA MET A 184 -15.17 18.81 -7.70
C MET A 184 -15.58 18.95 -6.24
N PHE A 185 -14.89 19.79 -5.48
CA PHE A 185 -15.05 19.79 -4.03
C PHE A 185 -16.45 20.22 -3.58
N SER A 186 -17.01 21.26 -4.20
CA SER A 186 -18.40 21.71 -3.91
C SER A 186 -19.46 20.69 -4.35
N PHE A 187 -19.13 19.86 -5.34
CA PHE A 187 -20.01 18.81 -5.86
C PHE A 187 -20.08 17.61 -4.91
N VAL A 188 -18.96 17.18 -4.30
CA VAL A 188 -19.01 16.02 -3.39
C VAL A 188 -19.76 16.36 -2.09
N PHE A 189 -19.55 17.56 -1.55
CA PHE A 189 -20.25 18.01 -0.33
C PHE A 189 -21.75 18.21 -0.53
N SER A 190 -22.24 18.41 -1.76
CA SER A 190 -23.68 18.49 -2.03
C SER A 190 -24.35 17.11 -2.11
N LEU A 191 -23.57 16.04 -2.33
CA LEU A 191 -24.09 14.69 -2.58
C LEU A 191 -23.87 13.70 -1.43
N VAL A 192 -22.89 13.94 -0.55
CA VAL A 192 -22.52 13.00 0.52
C VAL A 192 -23.01 13.50 1.88
N PRO A 193 -24.14 12.99 2.40
CA PRO A 193 -24.55 13.26 3.77
C PRO A 193 -23.74 12.41 4.76
N GLY A 194 -23.21 13.01 5.82
CA GLY A 194 -22.50 12.27 6.86
C GLY A 194 -21.81 13.15 7.91
N PRO A 195 -21.13 12.56 8.90
CA PRO A 195 -20.16 13.26 9.76
C PRO A 195 -19.05 13.88 8.90
N VAL A 196 -18.52 15.05 9.28
CA VAL A 196 -17.57 15.78 8.43
C VAL A 196 -16.32 14.94 8.15
N SER A 197 -15.81 14.19 9.13
CA SER A 197 -14.67 13.29 8.92
C SER A 197 -14.94 12.24 7.82
N PHE A 198 -16.11 11.61 7.81
CA PHE A 198 -16.52 10.68 6.76
C PHE A 198 -16.64 11.37 5.40
N VAL A 199 -17.26 12.56 5.37
CA VAL A 199 -17.41 13.34 4.13
C VAL A 199 -16.03 13.72 3.58
N VAL A 200 -15.06 14.05 4.42
CA VAL A 200 -13.68 14.37 4.00
C VAL A 200 -12.99 13.16 3.39
N VAL A 201 -13.07 11.99 4.03
CA VAL A 201 -12.49 10.74 3.52
C VAL A 201 -13.06 10.38 2.15
N VAL A 202 -14.40 10.38 2.03
CA VAL A 202 -15.08 10.05 0.77
C VAL A 202 -14.80 11.12 -0.29
N SER A 203 -14.69 12.39 0.10
CA SER A 203 -14.32 13.46 -0.82
C SER A 203 -12.92 13.27 -1.36
N GLU A 204 -11.95 12.94 -0.51
CA GLU A 204 -10.58 12.71 -0.93
C GLU A 204 -10.48 11.51 -1.88
N TYR A 205 -11.19 10.43 -1.57
CA TYR A 205 -11.29 9.27 -2.45
C TYR A 205 -11.83 9.65 -3.84
N VAL A 206 -12.97 10.36 -3.89
CA VAL A 206 -13.61 10.77 -5.15
C VAL A 206 -12.75 11.74 -5.95
N VAL A 207 -12.14 12.74 -5.28
CA VAL A 207 -11.29 13.74 -5.93
C VAL A 207 -10.02 13.08 -6.48
N THR A 208 -9.34 12.25 -5.69
CA THR A 208 -8.15 11.53 -6.15
C THR A 208 -8.49 10.60 -7.32
N THR A 209 -9.64 9.93 -7.27
CA THR A 209 -10.12 9.08 -8.36
C THR A 209 -10.25 9.86 -9.66
N PHE A 210 -10.92 11.02 -9.61
CA PHE A 210 -11.08 11.87 -10.78
C PHE A 210 -9.75 12.46 -11.26
N VAL A 211 -8.85 12.85 -10.35
CA VAL A 211 -7.48 13.27 -10.70
C VAL A 211 -6.77 12.17 -11.49
N GLY A 212 -6.86 10.92 -11.05
CA GLY A 212 -6.33 9.77 -11.77
C GLY A 212 -6.94 9.58 -13.16
N ILE A 213 -8.26 9.70 -13.30
CA ILE A 213 -8.94 9.61 -14.62
C ILE A 213 -8.56 10.79 -15.52
N LEU A 214 -8.37 11.99 -14.95
CA LEU A 214 -7.85 13.14 -15.68
C LEU A 214 -6.44 12.87 -16.20
N PHE A 215 -5.52 12.35 -15.37
CA PHE A 215 -4.19 11.94 -15.83
C PHE A 215 -4.27 10.94 -16.97
N TRP A 216 -5.07 9.88 -16.81
CA TRP A 216 -5.25 8.90 -17.86
C TRP A 216 -5.74 9.54 -19.16
N THR A 217 -6.80 10.34 -19.11
CA THR A 217 -7.37 10.97 -20.32
C THR A 217 -6.39 11.96 -20.94
N SER A 218 -5.67 12.74 -20.13
CA SER A 218 -4.65 13.68 -20.60
C SER A 218 -3.49 12.97 -21.28
N PHE A 219 -2.99 11.86 -20.73
CA PHE A 219 -1.92 11.08 -21.36
C PHE A 219 -2.39 10.37 -22.62
N GLU A 220 -3.63 9.86 -22.67
CA GLU A 220 -4.23 9.33 -23.91
C GLU A 220 -4.26 10.39 -25.01
N GLN A 221 -4.69 11.61 -24.69
CA GLN A 221 -4.78 12.71 -25.64
C GLN A 221 -3.42 13.18 -26.15
N VAL A 222 -2.43 13.29 -25.26
CA VAL A 222 -1.09 13.69 -25.67
C VAL A 222 -0.45 12.61 -26.56
N ASN A 223 -0.76 11.33 -26.30
CA ASN A 223 -0.30 10.20 -27.12
C ASN A 223 -1.07 10.05 -28.46
N ASP A 224 -2.35 10.46 -28.52
CA ASP A 224 -3.15 10.56 -29.75
C ASP A 224 -3.98 11.87 -29.78
N PRO A 225 -3.42 12.94 -30.38
CA PRO A 225 -4.06 14.26 -30.44
C PRO A 225 -5.41 14.30 -31.20
N ARG A 226 -5.74 13.26 -31.97
CA ARG A 226 -7.00 13.19 -32.74
C ARG A 226 -8.20 12.79 -31.87
N ASN A 227 -7.95 12.35 -30.64
CA ASN A 227 -8.99 12.01 -29.67
C ASN A 227 -9.59 13.27 -28.99
N LYS A 228 -10.63 13.85 -29.60
CA LYS A 228 -11.16 15.19 -29.26
C LYS A 228 -12.16 15.27 -28.08
N ILE A 229 -12.54 14.17 -27.43
CA ILE A 229 -13.62 14.20 -26.40
C ILE A 229 -13.05 13.88 -25.01
N ILE A 230 -12.44 14.86 -24.36
CA ILE A 230 -11.75 14.67 -23.06
C ILE A 230 -12.71 14.82 -21.90
N LEU A 231 -13.27 16.01 -21.67
CA LEU A 231 -13.96 16.31 -20.41
C LEU A 231 -15.22 15.47 -20.18
N LYS A 232 -16.01 15.21 -21.25
CA LYS A 232 -17.20 14.35 -21.18
C LYS A 232 -16.82 12.88 -20.96
N SER A 233 -15.75 12.41 -21.59
CA SER A 233 -15.25 11.04 -21.43
C SER A 233 -14.68 10.82 -20.03
N THR A 234 -13.86 11.74 -19.51
CA THR A 234 -13.33 11.72 -18.14
C THR A 234 -14.45 11.67 -17.10
N TYR A 235 -15.49 12.49 -17.26
CA TYR A 235 -16.64 12.49 -16.36
C TYR A 235 -17.37 11.14 -16.39
N GLU A 236 -17.67 10.58 -17.57
CA GLU A 236 -18.36 9.29 -17.69
C GLU A 236 -17.49 8.13 -17.18
N LYS A 237 -16.18 8.09 -17.48
CA LYS A 237 -15.23 7.09 -16.94
C LYS A 237 -15.21 7.13 -15.40
N THR A 238 -15.11 8.33 -14.82
CA THR A 238 -15.13 8.52 -13.36
C THR A 238 -16.46 8.06 -12.76
N LYS A 239 -17.58 8.49 -13.35
CA LYS A 239 -18.92 8.10 -12.90
C LYS A 239 -19.11 6.58 -12.94
N ASN A 240 -18.69 5.93 -14.02
CA ASN A 240 -18.83 4.49 -14.19
C ASN A 240 -18.02 3.72 -13.14
N LEU A 241 -16.78 4.14 -12.88
CA LEU A 241 -15.92 3.56 -11.84
C LEU A 241 -16.56 3.72 -10.44
N LEU A 242 -17.01 4.93 -10.10
CA LEU A 242 -17.61 5.20 -8.79
C LEU A 242 -18.95 4.48 -8.59
N VAL A 243 -19.78 4.39 -9.64
CA VAL A 243 -21.04 3.62 -9.58
C VAL A 243 -20.74 2.13 -9.34
N TYR A 244 -19.71 1.59 -9.99
CA TYR A 244 -19.29 0.21 -9.80
C TYR A 244 -18.81 -0.07 -8.36
N GLN A 245 -18.12 0.90 -7.75
CA GLN A 245 -17.55 0.76 -6.40
C GLN A 245 -18.50 1.18 -5.27
N LYS A 246 -19.58 1.91 -5.58
CA LYS A 246 -20.48 2.57 -4.62
C LYS A 246 -20.92 1.68 -3.47
N ASP A 247 -21.36 0.46 -3.78
CA ASP A 247 -21.91 -0.46 -2.78
C ASP A 247 -20.81 -0.98 -1.83
N SER A 248 -19.57 -1.04 -2.29
CA SER A 248 -18.42 -1.45 -1.46
C SER A 248 -17.90 -0.29 -0.60
N LEU A 249 -17.93 0.96 -1.09
CA LEU A 249 -17.40 2.13 -0.38
C LEU A 249 -17.95 2.30 1.03
N LYS A 250 -19.26 2.17 1.22
CA LYS A 250 -19.90 2.41 2.52
C LYS A 250 -19.44 1.42 3.60
N HIS A 251 -19.23 0.17 3.22
CA HIS A 251 -18.84 -0.90 4.14
C HIS A 251 -17.33 -0.97 4.34
N THR A 252 -16.56 -0.49 3.37
CA THR A 252 -15.10 -0.43 3.44
C THR A 252 -14.61 0.77 4.25
N PHE A 253 -15.16 1.97 4.06
CA PHE A 253 -14.70 3.19 4.75
C PHE A 253 -15.32 3.38 6.14
N THR A 254 -15.13 2.39 7.02
CA THR A 254 -15.44 2.50 8.45
C THR A 254 -14.29 3.15 9.20
N ARG A 255 -14.56 3.70 10.39
CA ARG A 255 -13.53 4.30 11.23
C ARG A 255 -12.44 3.30 11.61
N GLU A 256 -12.84 2.08 11.97
CA GLU A 256 -11.94 0.99 12.36
C GLU A 256 -11.00 0.62 11.21
N ASN A 257 -11.54 0.41 10.00
CA ASN A 257 -10.74 0.06 8.82
C ASN A 257 -9.73 1.17 8.48
N ILE A 258 -10.14 2.45 8.58
CA ILE A 258 -9.26 3.59 8.32
C ILE A 258 -8.14 3.67 9.38
N GLU A 259 -8.48 3.52 10.66
CA GLU A 259 -7.49 3.57 11.75
C GLU A 259 -6.49 2.41 11.66
N ASP A 260 -6.93 1.21 11.31
CA ASP A 260 -6.06 0.05 11.10
C ASP A 260 -5.12 0.23 9.91
N ALA A 261 -5.67 0.50 8.72
CA ALA A 261 -4.88 0.69 7.51
C ALA A 261 -3.91 1.87 7.65
N TYR A 262 -4.30 2.92 8.37
CA TYR A 262 -3.38 4.01 8.66
C TYR A 262 -2.21 3.61 9.55
N LYS A 263 -2.45 2.85 10.63
CA LYS A 263 -1.35 2.40 11.49
C LYS A 263 -0.33 1.60 10.69
N LYS A 264 -0.80 0.69 9.84
CA LYS A 264 0.03 -0.11 8.95
C LYS A 264 0.78 0.76 7.93
N LEU A 265 0.07 1.68 7.26
CA LEU A 265 0.66 2.61 6.27
C LEU A 265 1.69 3.56 6.90
N HIS A 266 1.40 4.09 8.09
CA HIS A 266 2.31 4.95 8.84
C HIS A 266 3.57 4.19 9.23
N ALA A 267 3.41 3.01 9.84
CA ALA A 267 4.53 2.16 10.25
C ALA A 267 5.41 1.74 9.06
N TRP A 268 4.83 1.52 7.87
CA TRP A 268 5.60 1.30 6.64
C TRP A 268 6.50 2.51 6.29
N PHE A 269 5.93 3.72 6.27
CA PHE A 269 6.66 4.92 5.92
C PHE A 269 7.61 5.42 7.02
N THR A 270 7.38 5.07 8.29
CA THR A 270 8.29 5.43 9.41
C THR A 270 9.33 4.36 9.70
N GLY A 271 9.03 3.09 9.50
CA GLY A 271 9.90 1.96 9.83
C GLY A 271 9.56 1.31 11.18
N ASP A 272 8.59 1.86 11.92
CA ASP A 272 8.17 1.41 13.28
C ASP A 272 7.50 0.01 13.30
N TYR A 273 7.51 -0.68 12.17
CA TYR A 273 6.73 -1.89 11.93
C TYR A 273 7.30 -3.11 12.68
N LEU A 274 8.61 -3.11 12.95
CA LEU A 274 9.35 -4.27 13.46
C LEU A 274 9.44 -4.32 15.00
N GLU A 275 8.74 -3.44 15.71
CA GLU A 275 8.65 -3.49 17.19
C GLU A 275 7.46 -4.33 17.70
N ASN A 276 6.42 -4.55 16.87
CA ASN A 276 5.20 -5.29 17.25
C ASN A 276 5.04 -6.62 16.47
N LEU A 277 6.12 -7.41 16.48
CA LEU A 277 6.33 -8.61 15.67
C LEU A 277 5.39 -9.81 15.87
N PRO A 278 4.84 -10.14 17.07
CA PRO A 278 4.19 -11.44 17.28
C PRO A 278 2.82 -11.61 16.60
N LYS A 279 2.44 -10.74 15.66
CA LYS A 279 1.14 -10.77 14.96
C LYS A 279 1.25 -10.75 13.43
N ILE A 280 2.46 -10.82 12.87
CA ILE A 280 2.68 -10.72 11.41
C ILE A 280 3.01 -12.12 10.88
N ARG A 281 2.30 -12.52 9.83
CA ARG A 281 2.50 -13.78 9.09
C ARG A 281 3.91 -13.79 8.45
N GLY A 282 4.59 -14.94 8.42
CA GLY A 282 6.01 -15.03 8.04
C GLY A 282 6.30 -14.52 6.63
N ASP A 283 5.41 -14.79 5.67
CA ASP A 283 5.49 -14.29 4.30
C ASP A 283 5.38 -12.76 4.19
N VAL A 284 4.44 -12.16 4.92
CA VAL A 284 4.23 -10.70 4.98
C VAL A 284 5.43 -10.04 5.65
N PHE A 285 6.00 -10.68 6.68
CA PHE A 285 7.20 -10.21 7.34
C PHE A 285 8.36 -10.09 6.34
N VAL A 286 8.65 -11.14 5.55
CA VAL A 286 9.74 -11.12 4.57
C VAL A 286 9.53 -10.01 3.53
N SER A 287 8.30 -9.86 3.02
CA SER A 287 7.93 -8.78 2.11
C SER A 287 8.12 -7.39 2.72
N ILE A 288 7.95 -7.24 4.03
CA ILE A 288 8.21 -5.97 4.72
C ILE A 288 9.70 -5.76 4.97
N ALA A 289 10.40 -6.79 5.44
CA ALA A 289 11.82 -6.74 5.78
C ALA A 289 12.68 -6.40 4.56
N ILE A 290 12.44 -7.07 3.42
CA ILE A 290 13.10 -6.73 2.14
C ILE A 290 12.75 -5.31 1.70
N GLY A 291 11.51 -4.88 1.94
CA GLY A 291 11.06 -3.53 1.69
C GLY A 291 11.86 -2.50 2.48
N GLN A 292 12.04 -2.72 3.79
CA GLN A 292 12.84 -1.86 4.67
C GLN A 292 14.33 -1.88 4.27
N LEU A 293 14.87 -3.04 3.90
CA LEU A 293 16.23 -3.19 3.39
C LEU A 293 16.46 -2.35 2.13
N LEU A 294 15.62 -2.51 1.11
CA LEU A 294 15.77 -1.84 -0.19
C LEU A 294 15.63 -0.31 -0.12
N ILE A 295 14.95 0.20 0.90
CA ILE A 295 14.77 1.64 1.14
C ILE A 295 15.79 2.21 2.13
N GLY A 296 16.73 1.41 2.62
CA GLY A 296 17.85 1.84 3.46
C GLY A 296 17.52 2.00 4.94
N LYS A 297 16.45 1.35 5.44
CA LYS A 297 16.04 1.40 6.84
C LYS A 297 16.52 0.16 7.60
N HIS A 298 17.83 0.04 7.73
CA HIS A 298 18.45 -1.15 8.31
C HIS A 298 18.21 -1.29 9.81
N ASP A 299 18.10 -0.17 10.55
CA ASP A 299 17.78 -0.16 11.98
C ASP A 299 16.49 -0.93 12.31
N ALA A 300 15.53 -0.95 11.36
CA ALA A 300 14.30 -1.71 11.55
C ALA A 300 14.57 -3.23 11.66
N LEU A 301 15.67 -3.73 11.08
CA LEU A 301 16.04 -5.15 11.02
C LEU A 301 16.93 -5.60 12.20
N GLU A 302 17.14 -4.76 13.21
CA GLU A 302 17.99 -5.12 14.37
C GLU A 302 17.36 -6.18 15.30
N GLY A 303 16.04 -6.34 15.26
CA GLY A 303 15.34 -7.33 16.07
C GLY A 303 15.64 -8.80 15.66
N PRO A 304 15.33 -9.80 16.50
CA PRO A 304 15.69 -11.20 16.26
C PRO A 304 15.22 -11.75 14.90
N LEU A 305 13.98 -11.44 14.50
CA LEU A 305 13.46 -11.85 13.19
C LEU A 305 14.14 -11.11 12.04
N GLY A 306 14.53 -9.84 12.24
CA GLY A 306 15.28 -9.08 11.24
C GLY A 306 16.67 -9.66 11.01
N GLN A 307 17.35 -10.06 12.08
CA GLN A 307 18.64 -10.75 12.01
C GLN A 307 18.52 -12.12 11.32
N MET A 308 17.48 -12.89 11.64
CA MET A 308 17.22 -14.16 10.96
C MET A 308 16.88 -13.96 9.47
N PHE A 309 16.16 -12.90 9.12
CA PHE A 309 15.93 -12.52 7.73
C PHE A 309 17.23 -12.18 6.99
N LEU A 310 18.11 -11.39 7.61
CA LEU A 310 19.43 -11.08 7.05
C LEU A 310 20.28 -12.35 6.90
N GLN A 311 20.25 -13.24 7.89
CA GLN A 311 20.93 -14.53 7.81
C GLN A 311 20.40 -15.37 6.64
N SER A 312 19.09 -15.40 6.46
CA SER A 312 18.46 -16.12 5.34
C SER A 312 18.89 -15.60 3.97
N ILE A 313 19.28 -14.33 3.87
CA ILE A 313 19.92 -13.78 2.65
C ILE A 313 21.37 -14.26 2.56
N ARG A 314 22.13 -14.24 3.65
CA ARG A 314 23.53 -14.70 3.65
C ARG A 314 23.66 -16.16 3.22
N ASP A 315 22.76 -17.02 3.72
CA ASP A 315 22.76 -18.44 3.39
C ASP A 315 22.48 -18.66 1.89
N ARG A 316 21.59 -17.85 1.31
CA ARG A 316 21.18 -17.98 -0.11
C ARG A 316 22.17 -17.35 -1.09
N TRP A 317 22.93 -16.37 -0.65
CA TRP A 317 23.89 -15.65 -1.48
C TRP A 317 25.27 -15.73 -0.82
N SER A 318 26.05 -16.76 -1.18
CA SER A 318 27.38 -17.01 -0.60
C SER A 318 28.34 -15.82 -0.65
N GLN A 319 28.25 -14.97 -1.66
CA GLN A 319 29.03 -13.73 -1.76
C GLN A 319 28.65 -12.65 -0.73
N LEU A 320 27.56 -12.84 0.00
CA LEU A 320 27.07 -11.94 1.04
C LEU A 320 27.25 -12.52 2.45
N GLU A 321 27.91 -13.67 2.61
CA GLU A 321 28.04 -14.41 3.88
C GLU A 321 28.42 -13.50 5.07
N GLU A 322 29.35 -12.55 4.86
CA GLU A 322 29.82 -11.61 5.88
C GLU A 322 29.37 -10.15 5.61
N ALA A 323 28.42 -9.95 4.70
CA ALA A 323 27.99 -8.62 4.27
C ALA A 323 27.17 -7.90 5.35
N THR A 324 27.38 -6.59 5.45
CA THR A 324 26.55 -5.71 6.29
C THR A 324 25.14 -5.54 5.69
N PRO A 325 24.11 -5.15 6.47
CA PRO A 325 22.80 -4.82 5.92
C PRO A 325 22.87 -3.79 4.79
N GLU A 326 23.76 -2.81 4.90
CA GLU A 326 24.05 -1.82 3.87
C GLU A 326 24.56 -2.46 2.59
N ASP A 327 25.56 -3.33 2.67
CA ASP A 327 26.14 -4.02 1.52
C ASP A 327 25.12 -4.94 0.85
N ILE A 328 24.30 -5.63 1.65
CA ILE A 328 23.18 -6.44 1.13
C ILE A 328 22.17 -5.56 0.40
N SER A 329 21.81 -4.40 0.96
CA SER A 329 20.89 -3.45 0.32
C SER A 329 21.43 -2.94 -1.03
N VAL A 330 22.71 -2.57 -1.07
CA VAL A 330 23.39 -2.15 -2.32
C VAL A 330 23.34 -3.28 -3.33
N PHE A 331 23.77 -4.48 -2.94
CA PHE A 331 23.74 -5.66 -3.80
C PHE A 331 22.34 -5.92 -4.38
N MET A 332 21.31 -5.94 -3.52
CA MET A 332 19.93 -6.22 -3.96
C MET A 332 19.40 -5.17 -4.93
N ASN A 333 19.77 -3.90 -4.74
CA ASN A 333 19.36 -2.81 -5.63
C ASN A 333 20.10 -2.82 -6.98
N GLU A 334 21.33 -3.32 -7.02
CA GLU A 334 22.15 -3.34 -8.24
C GLU A 334 21.97 -4.63 -9.06
N ALA A 335 21.81 -5.77 -8.38
CA ALA A 335 21.72 -7.09 -9.00
C ALA A 335 20.33 -7.38 -9.58
N TYR A 336 19.28 -6.76 -9.05
CA TYR A 336 17.88 -7.08 -9.39
C TYR A 336 17.09 -5.85 -9.85
N SER A 337 16.39 -6.00 -10.97
CA SER A 337 15.36 -5.05 -11.37
C SER A 337 14.09 -5.21 -10.54
N GLN A 338 13.23 -4.19 -10.51
CA GLN A 338 12.01 -4.18 -9.69
C GLN A 338 11.07 -5.37 -9.98
N ASP A 339 11.01 -5.83 -11.23
CA ASP A 339 10.22 -7.00 -11.65
C ASP A 339 10.81 -8.34 -11.19
N GLN A 340 12.09 -8.38 -10.82
CA GLN A 340 12.76 -9.57 -10.27
C GLN A 340 12.61 -9.68 -8.74
N ILE A 341 12.35 -8.56 -8.05
CA ILE A 341 12.22 -8.51 -6.59
C ILE A 341 11.20 -9.53 -6.04
N PRO A 342 10.01 -9.74 -6.63
CA PRO A 342 9.08 -10.77 -6.15
C PRO A 342 9.68 -12.18 -6.14
N GLY A 343 10.54 -12.51 -7.11
CA GLY A 343 11.26 -13.79 -7.15
C GLY A 343 12.28 -13.90 -6.02
N VAL A 344 13.06 -12.83 -5.80
CA VAL A 344 14.03 -12.73 -4.70
C VAL A 344 13.33 -12.93 -3.35
N ILE A 345 12.17 -12.30 -3.14
CA ILE A 345 11.36 -12.44 -1.93
C ILE A 345 10.98 -13.90 -1.68
N ASN A 346 10.57 -14.63 -2.71
CA ASN A 346 10.17 -16.03 -2.54
C ASN A 346 11.36 -16.93 -2.17
N VAL A 347 12.55 -16.66 -2.72
CA VAL A 347 13.79 -17.36 -2.35
C VAL A 347 14.13 -17.13 -0.87
N ILE A 348 14.03 -15.87 -0.42
CA ILE A 348 14.28 -15.50 0.98
C ILE A 348 13.22 -16.11 1.90
N LYS A 349 11.93 -16.12 1.50
CA LYS A 349 10.86 -16.75 2.29
C LYS A 349 11.11 -18.22 2.57
N GLY A 350 11.55 -18.97 1.56
CA GLY A 350 11.91 -20.38 1.72
C GLY A 350 12.98 -20.55 2.80
N LYS A 351 14.09 -19.83 2.67
CA LYS A 351 15.20 -19.94 3.61
C LYS A 351 14.87 -19.41 5.01
N PHE A 352 14.10 -18.33 5.08
CA PHE A 352 13.63 -17.76 6.33
C PHE A 352 12.70 -18.72 7.08
N PHE A 353 11.86 -19.46 6.38
CA PHE A 353 11.03 -20.50 6.98
C PHE A 353 11.87 -21.66 7.51
N GLU A 354 12.87 -22.12 6.77
CA GLU A 354 13.82 -23.15 7.23
C GLU A 354 14.51 -22.73 8.54
N ASN A 355 15.10 -21.53 8.55
CA ASN A 355 15.79 -20.99 9.73
C ASN A 355 14.84 -20.77 10.92
N LEU A 356 13.57 -20.43 10.67
CA LEU A 356 12.56 -20.30 11.72
C LEU A 356 12.19 -21.65 12.34
N VAL A 357 12.02 -22.69 11.52
CA VAL A 357 11.67 -24.03 12.00
C VAL A 357 12.82 -24.59 12.83
N GLU A 358 14.05 -24.51 12.34
CA GLU A 358 15.24 -24.96 13.08
C GLU A 358 15.39 -24.22 14.41
N ALA A 359 15.25 -22.89 14.41
CA ALA A 359 15.35 -22.09 15.63
C ALA A 359 14.20 -22.35 16.60
N HIS A 360 13.01 -22.68 16.11
CA HIS A 360 11.85 -22.99 16.94
C HIS A 360 12.02 -24.33 17.65
N GLU A 361 12.37 -25.37 16.89
CA GLU A 361 12.62 -26.71 17.42
C GLU A 361 13.73 -26.66 18.47
N ASN A 362 14.86 -26.02 18.16
CA ASN A 362 15.98 -25.93 19.09
C ASN A 362 15.72 -25.04 20.33
N ALA A 363 14.55 -24.39 20.43
CA ALA A 363 14.22 -23.48 21.51
C ALA A 363 12.98 -23.89 22.32
N ASP A 364 12.28 -24.96 21.96
CA ASP A 364 11.06 -25.38 22.65
C ASP A 364 11.32 -26.13 23.98
N GLY A 365 12.56 -26.59 24.17
CA GLY A 365 13.06 -27.18 25.40
C GLY A 365 12.71 -28.65 25.58
N ASP A 366 12.31 -29.34 24.50
CA ASP A 366 12.14 -30.79 24.50
C ASP A 366 13.46 -31.53 24.17
N GLU A 367 13.38 -32.85 23.98
CA GLU A 367 14.54 -33.72 23.72
C GLU A 367 14.99 -33.75 22.26
N TRP A 368 14.32 -33.04 21.36
CA TRP A 368 14.65 -32.98 19.94
C TRP A 368 15.51 -31.76 19.62
N THR A 369 16.39 -31.94 18.65
CA THR A 369 17.20 -30.87 18.08
C THR A 369 17.13 -30.95 16.57
N ALA A 370 17.07 -29.79 15.92
CA ALA A 370 17.02 -29.66 14.47
C ALA A 370 18.36 -29.15 13.92
N MET A 371 18.74 -29.67 12.75
CA MET A 371 19.84 -29.14 11.95
C MET A 371 19.44 -29.13 10.47
N LEU A 372 19.55 -27.98 9.82
CA LEU A 372 19.40 -27.85 8.38
C LEU A 372 20.57 -28.52 7.64
N HIS A 373 20.32 -29.07 6.46
CA HIS A 373 21.39 -29.59 5.62
C HIS A 373 22.31 -28.46 5.14
N GLU A 374 23.63 -28.69 5.19
CA GLU A 374 24.61 -27.76 4.60
C GLU A 374 24.51 -27.74 3.06
N ASP A 375 24.17 -28.87 2.45
CA ASP A 375 23.94 -28.99 1.01
C ASP A 375 22.48 -28.68 0.68
N GLU A 376 22.21 -27.50 0.11
CA GLU A 376 20.86 -27.11 -0.34
C GLU A 376 20.29 -28.02 -1.44
N SER A 377 21.10 -28.91 -2.03
CA SER A 377 20.67 -29.91 -3.01
C SER A 377 20.43 -31.29 -2.42
N TYR A 378 20.45 -31.42 -1.09
CA TYR A 378 20.20 -32.68 -0.41
C TYR A 378 18.87 -33.32 -0.89
N PRO A 379 18.87 -34.61 -1.30
CA PRO A 379 17.68 -35.21 -1.88
C PRO A 379 16.55 -35.41 -0.86
N GLY A 380 15.45 -34.69 -1.06
CA GLY A 380 14.15 -35.01 -0.48
C GLY A 380 13.87 -34.43 0.90
N SER A 381 14.88 -34.19 1.73
CA SER A 381 14.75 -33.50 3.01
C SER A 381 15.56 -32.20 3.04
N ASP A 382 15.12 -31.28 3.88
CA ASP A 382 15.73 -29.96 4.10
C ASP A 382 16.38 -29.88 5.50
N MET A 383 15.96 -30.75 6.43
CA MET A 383 16.36 -30.75 7.84
C MET A 383 16.44 -32.17 8.41
N ILE A 384 17.31 -32.38 9.40
CA ILE A 384 17.35 -33.57 10.25
C ILE A 384 17.01 -33.18 11.68
N MET A 385 16.06 -33.90 12.28
CA MET A 385 15.79 -33.85 13.71
C MET A 385 16.44 -35.04 14.41
N THR A 386 17.06 -34.81 15.57
CA THR A 386 17.69 -35.86 16.38
C THR A 386 17.19 -35.80 17.82
N ASN A 387 16.68 -36.93 18.32
CA ASN A 387 16.32 -37.07 19.72
C ASN A 387 17.59 -37.33 20.55
N ALA A 388 17.88 -36.44 21.50
CA ALA A 388 19.09 -36.49 22.31
C ALA A 388 19.14 -37.71 23.25
N ASP A 389 17.98 -38.23 23.67
CA ASP A 389 17.87 -39.34 24.61
C ASP A 389 17.98 -40.71 23.92
N THR A 390 17.36 -40.86 22.74
CA THR A 390 17.29 -42.14 22.03
C THR A 390 18.28 -42.27 20.87
N GLY A 391 18.79 -41.15 20.34
CA GLY A 391 19.56 -41.09 19.11
C GLY A 391 18.73 -41.33 17.84
N GLU A 392 17.41 -41.34 17.94
CA GLU A 392 16.50 -41.44 16.79
C GLU A 392 16.61 -40.19 15.91
N THR A 393 16.64 -40.41 14.59
CA THR A 393 16.72 -39.32 13.60
C THR A 393 15.53 -39.34 12.66
N ILE A 394 14.95 -38.16 12.41
CA ILE A 394 13.86 -37.96 11.46
C ILE A 394 14.31 -36.95 10.43
N GLU A 395 14.24 -37.32 9.15
CA GLU A 395 14.43 -36.36 8.06
C GLU A 395 13.10 -35.66 7.75
N LEU A 396 13.14 -34.35 7.57
CA LEU A 396 11.97 -33.53 7.25
C LEU A 396 12.20 -32.71 6.00
N SER A 397 11.16 -32.59 5.18
CA SER A 397 11.11 -31.58 4.13
C SER A 397 10.31 -30.37 4.58
N LEU A 398 10.87 -29.18 4.39
CA LEU A 398 10.26 -27.91 4.75
C LEU A 398 9.74 -27.23 3.47
N LYS A 399 8.49 -26.76 3.50
CA LYS A 399 7.84 -26.17 2.32
C LYS A 399 7.06 -24.90 2.70
N ALA A 400 7.64 -23.75 2.40
CA ALA A 400 7.01 -22.43 2.54
C ALA A 400 6.21 -22.04 1.28
N THR A 401 5.06 -22.69 1.07
CA THR A 401 4.30 -22.55 -0.19
C THR A 401 2.82 -22.81 -0.02
N GLN A 402 1.97 -21.98 -0.61
CA GLN A 402 0.52 -22.19 -0.62
C GLN A 402 0.06 -23.14 -1.75
N SER A 403 0.97 -23.72 -2.52
CA SER A 403 0.63 -24.57 -3.66
C SER A 403 0.46 -26.03 -3.25
N ALA A 404 -0.80 -26.48 -3.14
CA ALA A 404 -1.14 -27.89 -2.92
C ALA A 404 -0.47 -28.82 -3.94
N ASN A 405 -0.48 -28.45 -5.22
CA ASN A 405 0.14 -29.23 -6.30
C ASN A 405 1.65 -29.43 -6.09
N TYR A 406 2.34 -28.42 -5.53
CA TYR A 406 3.78 -28.53 -5.26
C TYR A 406 4.05 -29.49 -4.10
N ILE A 407 3.22 -29.46 -3.06
CA ILE A 407 3.27 -30.40 -1.93
C ILE A 407 2.98 -31.82 -2.43
N GLU A 408 1.90 -32.03 -3.20
CA GLU A 408 1.55 -33.32 -3.78
C GLU A 408 2.69 -33.88 -4.65
N SER A 409 3.30 -33.04 -5.50
CA SER A 409 4.43 -33.47 -6.32
C SER A 409 5.65 -33.90 -5.50
N SER A 410 5.86 -33.28 -4.33
CA SER A 410 6.95 -33.63 -3.41
C SER A 410 6.66 -34.96 -2.71
N LEU A 411 5.43 -35.16 -2.23
CA LEU A 411 4.97 -36.41 -1.62
C LEU A 411 4.99 -37.59 -2.61
N LEU A 412 4.69 -37.34 -3.88
CA LEU A 412 4.80 -38.37 -4.93
C LEU A 412 6.26 -38.79 -5.20
N LYS A 413 7.21 -37.88 -4.97
CA LYS A 413 8.64 -38.13 -5.23
C LYS A 413 9.35 -38.75 -4.03
N TYR A 414 8.98 -38.33 -2.81
CA TYR A 414 9.54 -38.80 -1.53
C TYR A 414 8.41 -39.11 -0.53
N PRO A 415 7.62 -40.18 -0.76
CA PRO A 415 6.45 -40.51 0.06
C PRO A 415 6.79 -40.87 1.51
N GLU A 416 8.03 -41.25 1.79
CA GLU A 416 8.55 -41.61 3.10
C GLU A 416 9.04 -40.42 3.94
N ILE A 417 9.26 -39.25 3.33
CA ILE A 417 9.79 -38.07 4.02
C ILE A 417 8.62 -37.18 4.47
N PRO A 418 8.39 -36.98 5.78
CA PRO A 418 7.37 -36.08 6.25
C PRO A 418 7.62 -34.64 5.79
N ILE A 419 6.54 -33.95 5.42
CA ILE A 419 6.59 -32.55 5.00
C ILE A 419 6.01 -31.65 6.09
N MET A 420 6.81 -30.69 6.56
CA MET A 420 6.33 -29.58 7.35
C MET A 420 6.06 -28.39 6.43
N VAL A 421 4.82 -27.89 6.50
CA VAL A 421 4.38 -26.73 5.75
C VAL A 421 4.22 -25.54 6.65
N SER A 422 4.40 -24.36 6.09
CA SER A 422 4.21 -23.13 6.83
C SER A 422 2.72 -22.95 7.22
N SER A 423 2.44 -22.26 8.33
CA SER A 423 1.07 -22.09 8.89
C SER A 423 0.05 -21.54 7.88
N GLU A 424 0.53 -20.86 6.84
CA GLU A 424 -0.19 -20.37 5.66
C GLU A 424 -0.96 -21.49 4.92
N VAL A 425 -0.48 -22.73 5.01
CA VAL A 425 -1.04 -23.92 4.35
C VAL A 425 -1.92 -24.73 5.28
N SER A 426 -1.57 -24.76 6.57
CA SER A 426 -2.30 -25.49 7.62
C SER A 426 -3.80 -25.19 7.63
N GLU A 427 -4.20 -23.96 7.29
CA GLU A 427 -5.62 -23.59 7.22
C GLU A 427 -6.39 -24.16 6.01
N GLN A 428 -5.71 -24.49 4.91
CA GLN A 428 -6.34 -25.08 3.71
C GLN A 428 -6.48 -26.60 3.79
N PHE A 429 -5.69 -27.26 4.64
CA PHE A 429 -5.68 -28.71 4.83
C PHE A 429 -6.33 -29.15 6.15
N LYS A 430 -7.18 -28.30 6.75
CA LYS A 430 -8.08 -28.72 7.83
C LYS A 430 -9.22 -29.56 7.27
N ASP A 431 -8.94 -30.83 6.98
CA ASP A 431 -9.90 -31.94 6.93
C ASP A 431 -9.19 -33.28 7.17
#